data_AF-A0A1V5YCC9-F1
#
_entry.id   AF-A0A1V5YCC9-F1
#
_cell.length_a   1.000
_cell.length_b   1.000
_cell.length_c   1.000
_cell.angle_alpha   90.00
_cell.angle_beta   90.00
_cell.angle_gamma   90.00
#
_symmetry.space_group_name_H-M   'P 1'
#
loop_
_entity.id
_entity.type
_entity.pdbx_description
1 polymer ?
#
loop_
_entity_poly.entity_id
_entity_poly.type
_entity_poly.pdbx_seq_one_letter_code
_entity_poly.pdbx_strand_id
1 'polypeptide(L)'
;MKRPIIGITCGLKEDCYELNKKYVEQIAEAGGEPVILCRGFDSLEMLDGLLLTGGGDVAPGLAGTPESPLVNGIDHERDELEFKLCRSAGKLGMRVLGICRGAQVINCAMGGSLYYDIEECLRVNEGHKYRGEVIYHEISVKKDTLLHRLLGGNVKVNSYHHQAVRDAAPGFTVSALSPEGIVEAIENKEENILGVQWHPERMDMGGLFAWLIGG
;
A
#
# COMPACT_ATOMS: atom_id res chain seq x y z
N MET A 1 28.52 7.01 1.03
CA MET A 1 27.62 6.87 -0.14
C MET A 1 26.44 7.81 0.06
N LYS A 2 25.84 8.32 -1.01
CA LYS A 2 24.61 9.14 -0.92
C LYS A 2 23.47 8.23 -0.45
N ARG A 3 22.66 8.68 0.52
CA ARG A 3 21.47 7.94 0.98
C ARG A 3 20.37 8.02 -0.11
N PRO A 4 19.65 6.92 -0.41
CA PRO A 4 18.53 6.93 -1.36
C PRO A 4 17.41 7.87 -0.89
N ILE A 5 16.91 8.73 -1.78
CA ILE A 5 15.82 9.66 -1.48
C ILE A 5 14.48 8.96 -1.71
N ILE A 6 13.67 8.82 -0.68
CA ILE A 6 12.37 8.14 -0.76
C ILE A 6 11.25 9.14 -0.61
N GLY A 7 10.41 9.25 -1.63
CA GLY A 7 9.19 10.04 -1.57
C GLY A 7 8.13 9.32 -0.76
N ILE A 8 7.53 10.00 0.22
CA ILE A 8 6.48 9.46 1.10
C ILE A 8 5.23 10.30 0.96
N THR A 9 4.14 9.72 0.48
CA THR A 9 2.89 10.48 0.31
C THR A 9 2.21 10.70 1.66
N CYS A 10 1.60 11.87 1.84
CA CYS A 10 0.84 12.22 3.05
C CYS A 10 -0.64 12.45 2.73
N GLY A 11 -1.48 12.35 3.76
CA GLY A 11 -2.88 12.71 3.69
C GLY A 11 -3.13 14.16 4.10
N LEU A 12 -4.40 14.53 4.10
CA LEU A 12 -4.88 15.77 4.70
C LEU A 12 -5.85 15.50 5.82
N LYS A 13 -5.79 16.37 6.81
CA LYS A 13 -6.75 16.44 7.90
C LYS A 13 -7.00 17.90 8.19
N GLU A 14 -8.24 18.33 7.93
CA GLU A 14 -8.59 19.75 7.91
C GLU A 14 -7.62 20.50 6.96
N ASP A 15 -6.99 21.58 7.42
CA ASP A 15 -6.03 22.37 6.63
C ASP A 15 -4.56 21.97 6.84
N CYS A 16 -4.31 20.77 7.39
CA CYS A 16 -2.97 20.28 7.70
C CYS A 16 -2.63 18.99 6.93
N TYR A 17 -1.41 18.92 6.41
CA TYR A 17 -0.84 17.64 5.96
C TYR A 17 -0.64 16.72 7.16
N GLU A 18 -1.13 15.49 7.08
CA GLU A 18 -1.03 14.48 8.12
C GLU A 18 -0.26 13.25 7.60
N LEU A 19 0.72 12.82 8.38
CA LEU A 19 1.48 11.61 8.13
C LEU A 19 1.86 10.98 9.46
N ASN A 20 1.61 9.68 9.60
CA ASN A 20 2.14 8.96 10.77
C ASN A 20 3.67 8.94 10.70
N LYS A 21 4.32 9.49 11.72
CA LYS A 21 5.79 9.56 11.78
C LYS A 21 6.50 8.22 11.61
N LYS A 22 5.83 7.10 11.88
CA LYS A 22 6.39 5.75 11.73
C LYS A 22 6.83 5.44 10.29
N TYR A 23 6.14 5.97 9.27
CA TYR A 23 6.59 5.84 7.89
C TYR A 23 7.96 6.49 7.68
N VAL A 24 8.15 7.69 8.23
CA VAL A 24 9.42 8.43 8.14
C VAL A 24 10.51 7.74 8.94
N GLU A 25 10.20 7.32 10.17
CA GLU A 25 11.14 6.60 11.06
C GLU A 25 11.66 5.32 10.38
N GLN A 26 10.79 4.50 9.78
CA GLN A 26 11.19 3.26 9.11
C GLN A 26 12.11 3.48 7.89
N ILE A 27 11.86 4.52 7.10
CA ILE A 27 12.76 4.88 5.98
C ILE A 27 14.12 5.32 6.49
N ALA A 28 14.15 6.17 7.52
CA ALA A 28 15.39 6.64 8.12
C ALA A 28 16.20 5.50 8.76
N GLU A 29 15.52 4.59 9.47
CA GLU A 29 16.12 3.39 10.09
C GLU A 29 16.68 2.41 9.06
N ALA A 30 16.01 2.25 7.92
CA ALA A 30 16.53 1.45 6.81
C ALA A 30 17.79 2.10 6.17
N GLY A 31 17.99 3.42 6.33
CA GLY A 31 19.13 4.15 5.79
C GLY A 31 18.80 5.05 4.59
N GLY A 32 17.51 5.26 4.31
CA GLY A 32 17.03 6.21 3.30
C GLY A 32 16.90 7.64 3.82
N GLU A 33 16.68 8.58 2.90
CA GLU A 33 16.39 9.99 3.17
C GLU A 33 14.91 10.26 2.83
N PRO A 34 14.03 10.43 3.83
CA PRO A 34 12.59 10.59 3.60
C PRO A 34 12.25 12.01 3.12
N VAL A 35 11.44 12.12 2.05
CA VAL A 35 10.88 13.37 1.55
C VAL A 35 9.36 13.25 1.51
N ILE A 36 8.65 14.10 2.25
CA ILE A 36 7.18 14.09 2.27
C ILE A 36 6.66 14.73 0.98
N LEU A 37 5.81 14.01 0.27
CA LEU A 37 5.19 14.45 -0.98
C LEU A 37 3.78 14.96 -0.71
N CYS A 38 3.59 16.25 -0.96
CA CYS A 38 2.33 16.95 -0.83
C CYS A 38 1.68 17.18 -2.20
N ARG A 39 0.47 17.75 -2.19
CA ARG A 39 -0.23 18.21 -3.40
C ARG A 39 0.66 19.10 -4.26
N GLY A 40 0.60 18.89 -5.58
CA GLY A 40 1.41 19.64 -6.56
C GLY A 40 2.76 19.03 -6.90
N PHE A 41 3.20 17.96 -6.21
CA PHE A 41 4.41 17.22 -6.59
C PHE A 41 4.20 16.48 -7.92
N ASP A 42 5.09 16.64 -8.90
CA ASP A 42 4.87 16.15 -10.26
C ASP A 42 6.04 15.40 -10.89
N SER A 43 7.27 15.54 -10.37
CA SER A 43 8.48 14.95 -10.92
C SER A 43 9.11 13.94 -9.97
N LEU A 44 9.38 12.74 -10.50
CA LEU A 44 10.07 11.66 -9.78
C LEU A 44 11.61 11.73 -9.91
N GLU A 45 12.16 12.68 -10.65
CA GLU A 45 13.60 12.72 -11.00
C GLU A 45 14.53 12.76 -9.79
N MET A 46 14.08 13.37 -8.69
CA MET A 46 14.85 13.48 -7.46
C MET A 46 14.71 12.27 -6.52
N LEU A 47 13.84 11.32 -6.83
CA LEU A 47 13.50 10.19 -5.97
C LEU A 47 14.17 8.91 -6.47
N ASP A 48 14.64 8.10 -5.54
CA ASP A 48 15.18 6.76 -5.77
C ASP A 48 14.13 5.66 -5.50
N GLY A 49 13.05 6.00 -4.80
CA GLY A 49 11.91 5.11 -4.50
C GLY A 49 10.68 5.88 -4.03
N LEU A 50 9.53 5.21 -4.04
CA LEU A 50 8.24 5.79 -3.68
C LEU A 50 7.51 4.93 -2.64
N LEU A 51 7.07 5.56 -1.56
CA LEU A 51 6.22 4.97 -0.53
C LEU A 51 4.83 5.61 -0.56
N LEU A 52 3.82 4.82 -0.94
CA LEU A 52 2.41 5.20 -0.85
C LEU A 52 1.85 4.73 0.49
N THR A 53 1.37 5.67 1.30
CA THR A 53 1.00 5.40 2.70
C THR A 53 -0.47 5.03 2.88
N GLY A 54 -0.83 4.55 4.07
CA GLY A 54 -2.24 4.39 4.47
C GLY A 54 -3.02 5.71 4.49
N GLY A 55 -4.34 5.64 4.63
CA GLY A 55 -5.22 6.80 4.70
C GLY A 55 -6.70 6.40 4.67
N GLY A 56 -7.57 7.35 4.29
CA GLY A 56 -8.98 7.08 3.99
C GLY A 56 -9.17 6.26 2.72
N ASP A 57 -10.40 6.16 2.23
CA ASP A 57 -10.67 5.25 1.12
C ASP A 57 -10.30 5.83 -0.26
N VAL A 58 -10.13 4.95 -1.25
CA VAL A 58 -9.93 5.34 -2.65
C VAL A 58 -11.26 5.75 -3.28
N ALA A 59 -11.28 6.85 -4.04
CA ALA A 59 -12.49 7.31 -4.72
C ALA A 59 -13.09 6.21 -5.65
N PRO A 60 -14.42 5.96 -5.60
CA PRO A 60 -15.05 4.88 -6.36
C PRO A 60 -14.82 4.96 -7.87
N GLY A 61 -14.89 6.16 -8.45
CA GLY A 61 -14.66 6.39 -9.88
C GLY A 61 -13.26 5.99 -10.36
N LEU A 62 -12.31 5.81 -9.44
CA LEU A 62 -10.95 5.36 -9.71
C LEU A 62 -10.73 3.88 -9.37
N ALA A 63 -11.64 3.26 -8.61
CA ALA A 63 -11.49 1.90 -8.07
C ALA A 63 -12.00 0.77 -9.00
N GLY A 64 -12.27 1.10 -10.26
CA GLY A 64 -12.68 0.13 -11.30
C GLY A 64 -14.03 -0.56 -11.03
N THR A 65 -14.80 -0.08 -10.05
CA THR A 65 -16.09 -0.66 -9.61
C THR A 65 -17.15 0.43 -9.45
N PRO A 66 -18.47 0.10 -9.54
CA PRO A 66 -19.54 1.08 -9.42
C PRO A 66 -19.50 1.88 -8.10
N GLU A 67 -20.12 3.06 -8.04
CA GLU A 67 -20.17 3.83 -6.79
C GLU A 67 -20.78 3.04 -5.63
N SER A 68 -20.27 3.26 -4.42
CA SER A 68 -20.75 2.66 -3.17
C SER A 68 -20.88 3.72 -2.07
N PRO A 69 -21.98 3.74 -1.29
CA PRO A 69 -22.15 4.65 -0.18
C PRO A 69 -21.28 4.30 1.04
N LEU A 70 -20.56 3.18 1.01
CA LEU A 70 -19.75 2.67 2.13
C LEU A 70 -18.35 3.30 2.20
N VAL A 71 -17.99 4.10 1.18
CA VAL A 71 -16.67 4.71 1.07
C VAL A 71 -16.61 6.01 1.88
N ASN A 72 -15.56 6.15 2.69
CA ASN A 72 -15.40 7.26 3.63
C ASN A 72 -14.00 7.89 3.57
N GLY A 73 -13.90 9.17 3.93
CA GLY A 73 -12.60 9.85 4.07
C GLY A 73 -11.81 10.00 2.76
N ILE A 74 -12.51 10.11 1.63
CA ILE A 74 -11.90 10.26 0.30
C ILE A 74 -11.14 11.58 0.21
N ASP A 75 -9.90 11.52 -0.29
CA ASP A 75 -9.10 12.69 -0.66
C ASP A 75 -8.79 12.61 -2.16
N HIS A 76 -9.65 13.25 -2.96
CA HIS A 76 -9.57 13.19 -4.43
C HIS A 76 -8.24 13.71 -4.98
N GLU A 77 -7.71 14.80 -4.42
CA GLU A 77 -6.44 15.35 -4.91
C GLU A 77 -5.26 14.44 -4.56
N ARG A 78 -5.31 13.75 -3.41
CA ARG A 78 -4.34 12.71 -3.08
C ARG A 78 -4.47 11.51 -4.02
N ASP A 79 -5.68 11.06 -4.32
CA ASP A 79 -5.89 9.98 -5.29
C ASP A 79 -5.27 10.35 -6.65
N GLU A 80 -5.56 11.53 -7.19
CA GLU A 80 -5.01 11.98 -8.48
C GLU A 80 -3.47 12.01 -8.48
N LEU A 81 -2.88 12.58 -7.41
CA LEU A 81 -1.43 12.62 -7.22
C LEU A 81 -0.85 11.22 -7.21
N GLU A 82 -1.33 10.35 -6.32
CA GLU A 82 -0.75 9.03 -6.12
C GLU A 82 -0.94 8.12 -7.34
N PHE A 83 -2.09 8.19 -8.03
CA PHE A 83 -2.31 7.45 -9.27
C PHE A 83 -1.33 7.89 -10.37
N LYS A 84 -1.08 9.21 -10.49
CA LYS A 84 -0.09 9.75 -11.44
C LYS A 84 1.31 9.28 -11.08
N LEU A 85 1.72 9.42 -9.82
CA LEU A 85 3.06 9.03 -9.37
C LEU A 85 3.29 7.52 -9.50
N CYS A 86 2.32 6.69 -9.10
CA CYS A 86 2.41 5.23 -9.19
C CYS A 86 2.64 4.75 -10.63
N ARG A 87 1.81 5.22 -11.58
CA ARG A 87 1.98 4.87 -13.00
C ARG A 87 3.31 5.36 -13.58
N SER A 88 3.77 6.53 -13.15
CA SER A 88 5.03 7.09 -13.63
C SER A 88 6.23 6.32 -13.07
N ALA A 89 6.18 5.95 -11.79
CA ALA A 89 7.21 5.16 -11.12
C ALA A 89 7.34 3.76 -11.72
N GLY A 90 6.22 3.08 -12.00
CA GLY A 90 6.22 1.78 -12.66
C GLY A 90 6.90 1.80 -14.03
N LYS A 91 6.58 2.82 -14.86
CA LYS A 91 7.24 3.03 -16.18
C LYS A 91 8.75 3.28 -16.08
N LEU A 92 9.21 3.86 -14.98
CA LEU A 92 10.63 4.11 -14.72
C LEU A 92 11.35 2.90 -14.09
N GLY A 93 10.62 1.83 -13.73
CA GLY A 93 11.14 0.71 -12.96
C GLY A 93 11.58 1.12 -11.55
N MET A 94 11.07 2.24 -11.03
CA MET A 94 11.35 2.73 -9.68
C MET A 94 10.69 1.80 -8.66
N ARG A 95 11.38 1.52 -7.55
CA ARG A 95 10.79 0.72 -6.47
C ARG A 95 9.63 1.47 -5.83
N VAL A 96 8.47 0.82 -5.77
CA VAL A 96 7.26 1.38 -5.15
C VAL A 96 6.78 0.41 -4.07
N LEU A 97 6.60 0.91 -2.85
CA LEU A 97 5.92 0.21 -1.77
C LEU A 97 4.59 0.91 -1.47
N GLY A 98 3.49 0.18 -1.53
CA GLY A 98 2.18 0.65 -1.07
C GLY A 98 1.77 -0.05 0.21
N ILE A 99 1.33 0.72 1.21
CA ILE A 99 0.91 0.22 2.52
C ILE A 99 -0.57 0.52 2.73
N CYS A 100 -1.36 -0.50 3.05
CA CYS A 100 -2.80 -0.44 3.28
C CYS A 100 -3.52 0.23 2.10
N ARG A 101 -4.05 1.44 2.27
CA ARG A 101 -4.60 2.27 1.19
C ARG A 101 -3.61 2.40 0.01
N GLY A 102 -2.31 2.55 0.26
CA GLY A 102 -1.31 2.63 -0.80
C GLY A 102 -1.28 1.41 -1.71
N ALA A 103 -1.52 0.20 -1.18
CA ALA A 103 -1.63 -1.02 -1.99
C ALA A 103 -2.89 -1.02 -2.87
N GLN A 104 -3.99 -0.48 -2.34
CA GLN A 104 -5.25 -0.33 -3.07
C GLN A 104 -5.10 0.69 -4.21
N VAL A 105 -4.44 1.82 -3.93
CA VAL A 105 -4.10 2.83 -4.95
C VAL A 105 -3.23 2.24 -6.05
N ILE A 106 -2.19 1.47 -5.72
CA ILE A 106 -1.38 0.75 -6.72
C ILE A 106 -2.28 -0.10 -7.61
N ASN A 107 -3.13 -0.93 -7.00
CA ASN A 107 -3.98 -1.84 -7.74
C ASN A 107 -4.90 -1.09 -8.72
N CYS A 108 -5.61 -0.09 -8.24
CA CYS A 108 -6.53 0.72 -9.03
C CYS A 108 -5.80 1.51 -10.12
N ALA A 109 -4.67 2.13 -9.79
CA ALA A 109 -3.88 2.92 -10.73
C ALA A 109 -3.36 2.09 -11.92
N MET A 110 -3.14 0.79 -11.70
CA MET A 110 -2.69 -0.19 -12.68
C MET A 110 -3.84 -0.99 -13.32
N GLY A 111 -5.10 -0.66 -13.02
CA GLY A 111 -6.28 -1.23 -13.69
C GLY A 111 -6.91 -2.45 -13.00
N GLY A 112 -6.61 -2.68 -11.72
CA GLY A 112 -7.32 -3.62 -10.86
C GLY A 112 -8.59 -3.02 -10.25
N SER A 113 -9.22 -3.76 -9.34
CA SER A 113 -10.49 -3.41 -8.68
C SER A 113 -10.46 -3.65 -7.17
N LEU A 114 -11.39 -3.03 -6.43
CA LEU A 114 -11.53 -3.19 -4.97
C LEU A 114 -12.87 -3.79 -4.56
N TYR A 115 -12.87 -4.42 -3.39
CA TYR A 115 -14.03 -4.49 -2.53
C TYR A 115 -14.09 -3.21 -1.70
N TYR A 116 -15.24 -2.52 -1.72
CA TYR A 116 -15.44 -1.29 -0.93
C TYR A 116 -15.71 -1.56 0.55
N ASP A 117 -16.24 -2.75 0.85
CA ASP A 117 -16.44 -3.24 2.20
C ASP A 117 -16.35 -4.77 2.16
N ILE A 118 -15.33 -5.33 2.80
CA ILE A 118 -15.10 -6.77 2.85
C ILE A 118 -16.12 -7.48 3.71
N GLU A 119 -16.71 -6.84 4.73
CA GLU A 119 -17.73 -7.45 5.60
C GLU A 119 -19.05 -7.65 4.86
N GLU A 120 -19.43 -6.71 4.00
CA GLU A 120 -20.64 -6.79 3.17
C GLU A 120 -20.43 -7.70 1.96
N CYS A 121 -19.26 -7.60 1.31
CA CYS A 121 -18.99 -8.33 0.07
C CYS A 121 -18.57 -9.79 0.31
N LEU A 122 -17.94 -10.09 1.44
CA LEU A 122 -17.38 -11.40 1.76
C LEU A 122 -17.91 -11.88 3.10
N ARG A 123 -18.10 -13.20 3.25
CA ARG A 123 -18.34 -13.80 4.57
C ARG A 123 -17.02 -13.84 5.34
N VAL A 124 -16.59 -12.70 5.89
CA VAL A 124 -15.35 -12.59 6.65
C VAL A 124 -15.50 -13.11 8.07
N ASN A 125 -14.45 -13.76 8.58
CA ASN A 125 -14.38 -14.17 9.98
C ASN A 125 -14.12 -12.95 10.88
N GLU A 126 -14.23 -13.13 12.21
CA GLU A 126 -13.99 -12.06 13.21
C GLU A 126 -12.61 -11.37 13.06
N GLY A 127 -11.61 -12.02 12.45
CA GLY A 127 -10.25 -11.50 12.26
C GLY A 127 -10.11 -10.27 11.34
N HIS A 128 -11.15 -9.96 10.56
CA HIS A 128 -11.19 -8.75 9.71
C HIS A 128 -12.30 -7.77 10.12
N LYS A 129 -13.03 -8.05 11.21
CA LYS A 129 -14.13 -7.17 11.64
C LYS A 129 -13.61 -5.98 12.41
N TYR A 130 -13.51 -4.81 11.80
CA TYR A 130 -12.95 -3.64 12.48
C TYR A 130 -13.87 -3.16 13.61
N ARG A 131 -13.48 -3.45 14.86
CA ARG A 131 -14.22 -3.05 16.09
C ARG A 131 -13.57 -1.90 16.87
N GLY A 132 -12.66 -1.15 16.24
CA GLY A 132 -11.91 -0.07 16.90
C GLY A 132 -10.68 -0.53 17.70
N GLU A 133 -10.32 -1.81 17.61
CA GLU A 133 -9.07 -2.38 18.15
C GLU A 133 -8.18 -2.92 17.02
N VAL A 134 -6.87 -3.05 17.29
CA VAL A 134 -5.92 -3.64 16.35
C VAL A 134 -6.15 -5.13 16.29
N ILE A 135 -6.56 -5.63 15.12
CA ILE A 135 -6.71 -7.07 14.92
C ILE A 135 -5.46 -7.61 14.26
N TYR A 136 -5.13 -8.86 14.59
CA TYR A 136 -4.03 -9.57 13.96
C TYR A 136 -4.54 -10.88 13.39
N HIS A 137 -4.06 -11.24 12.22
CA HIS A 137 -4.35 -12.52 11.59
C HIS A 137 -3.10 -13.06 10.89
N GLU A 138 -3.13 -14.33 10.54
CA GLU A 138 -2.08 -14.93 9.73
C GLU A 138 -2.31 -14.63 8.25
N ILE A 139 -1.24 -14.61 7.47
CA ILE A 139 -1.27 -14.59 6.01
C ILE A 139 -0.40 -15.72 5.48
N SER A 140 -0.84 -16.31 4.37
CA SER A 140 -0.07 -17.26 3.59
C SER A 140 0.60 -16.52 2.43
N VAL A 141 1.93 -16.51 2.42
CA VAL A 141 2.75 -15.86 1.39
C VAL A 141 3.11 -16.88 0.33
N LYS A 142 2.83 -16.55 -0.93
CA LYS A 142 3.08 -17.42 -2.08
C LYS A 142 4.58 -17.60 -2.29
N LYS A 143 5.03 -18.84 -2.43
CA LYS A 143 6.44 -19.16 -2.76
C LYS A 143 6.88 -18.48 -4.06
N ASP A 144 8.19 -18.29 -4.19
CA ASP A 144 8.86 -17.69 -5.36
C ASP A 144 8.49 -16.24 -5.66
N THR A 145 7.87 -15.55 -4.69
CA THR A 145 7.58 -14.11 -4.73
C THR A 145 8.71 -13.28 -4.10
N LEU A 146 8.76 -11.98 -4.39
CA LEU A 146 9.60 -11.05 -3.63
C LEU A 146 9.18 -11.08 -2.16
N LEU A 147 7.89 -11.00 -1.87
CA LEU A 147 7.38 -10.97 -0.50
C LEU A 147 7.83 -12.19 0.32
N HIS A 148 7.77 -13.40 -0.25
CA HIS A 148 8.22 -14.61 0.43
C HIS A 148 9.72 -14.59 0.74
N ARG A 149 10.54 -13.97 -0.12
CA ARG A 149 11.97 -13.80 0.17
C ARG A 149 12.21 -12.85 1.33
N LEU A 150 11.36 -11.84 1.49
CA LEU A 150 11.49 -10.84 2.55
C LEU A 150 10.94 -11.33 3.89
N LEU A 151 9.83 -12.07 3.90
CA LEU A 151 9.09 -12.40 5.13
C LEU A 151 8.93 -13.90 5.41
N GLY A 152 9.26 -14.78 4.47
CA GLY A 152 9.00 -16.21 4.57
C GLY A 152 7.59 -16.61 4.13
N GLY A 153 7.10 -17.76 4.62
CA GLY A 153 5.90 -18.43 4.10
C GLY A 153 4.59 -18.10 4.83
N ASN A 154 4.59 -18.09 6.16
CA ASN A 154 3.40 -17.75 6.96
C ASN A 154 3.80 -16.68 7.98
N VAL A 155 3.03 -15.60 8.04
CA VAL A 155 3.38 -14.41 8.81
C VAL A 155 2.15 -13.90 9.54
N LYS A 156 2.31 -13.44 10.78
CA LYS A 156 1.25 -12.74 11.51
C LYS A 156 1.35 -11.24 11.24
N VAL A 157 0.25 -10.63 10.81
CA VAL A 157 0.17 -9.20 10.43
C VAL A 157 -0.92 -8.48 11.23
N ASN A 158 -0.85 -7.15 11.32
CA ASN A 158 -1.94 -6.33 11.86
C ASN A 158 -2.96 -5.98 10.75
N SER A 159 -4.19 -5.64 11.10
CA SER A 159 -5.23 -5.25 10.15
C SER A 159 -6.03 -4.05 10.63
N TYR A 160 -6.25 -3.10 9.72
CA TYR A 160 -6.94 -1.81 9.93
C TYR A 160 -7.72 -1.37 8.67
N HIS A 161 -8.22 -2.31 7.88
CA HIS A 161 -8.84 -2.01 6.60
C HIS A 161 -10.21 -2.70 6.48
N HIS A 162 -11.14 -1.99 5.87
CA HIS A 162 -12.43 -2.52 5.45
C HIS A 162 -12.53 -2.67 3.93
N GLN A 163 -11.63 -2.01 3.19
CA GLN A 163 -11.41 -2.23 1.75
C GLN A 163 -10.31 -3.26 1.51
N ALA A 164 -10.39 -3.97 0.40
CA ALA A 164 -9.34 -4.87 -0.05
C ALA A 164 -9.31 -4.99 -1.58
N VAL A 165 -8.19 -5.47 -2.12
CA VAL A 165 -8.10 -5.81 -3.54
C VAL A 165 -9.09 -6.94 -3.87
N ARG A 166 -9.91 -6.72 -4.90
CA ARG A 166 -10.81 -7.75 -5.45
C ARG A 166 -10.13 -8.46 -6.62
N ASP A 167 -9.93 -7.73 -7.71
CA ASP A 167 -9.20 -8.20 -8.88
C ASP A 167 -7.84 -7.50 -8.91
N ALA A 168 -6.77 -8.29 -8.87
CA ALA A 168 -5.42 -7.75 -9.03
C ALA A 168 -5.25 -7.18 -10.45
N ALA A 169 -4.54 -6.06 -10.55
CA ALA A 169 -4.22 -5.42 -11.82
C ALA A 169 -3.51 -6.38 -12.80
N PRO A 170 -3.68 -6.21 -14.13
CA PRO A 170 -2.95 -6.99 -15.11
C PRO A 170 -1.42 -6.95 -14.87
N GLY A 171 -0.77 -8.12 -14.94
CA GLY A 171 0.67 -8.25 -14.69
C GLY A 171 1.06 -8.36 -13.21
N PHE A 172 0.14 -8.11 -12.27
CA PHE A 172 0.40 -8.30 -10.84
C PHE A 172 0.16 -9.75 -10.41
N THR A 173 1.01 -10.21 -9.50
CA THR A 173 0.83 -11.47 -8.77
C THR A 173 0.24 -11.16 -7.40
N VAL A 174 -0.86 -11.83 -7.04
CA VAL A 174 -1.31 -11.91 -5.64
C VAL A 174 -0.27 -12.74 -4.87
N SER A 175 0.48 -12.07 -3.99
CA SER A 175 1.62 -12.65 -3.27
C SER A 175 1.32 -13.05 -1.84
N ALA A 176 0.22 -12.56 -1.25
CA ALA A 176 -0.28 -13.06 0.03
C ALA A 176 -1.80 -13.05 0.11
N LEU A 177 -2.35 -14.02 0.84
CA LEU A 177 -3.77 -14.16 1.13
C LEU A 177 -4.00 -14.37 2.63
N SER A 178 -5.11 -13.86 3.15
CA SER A 178 -5.64 -14.27 4.44
C SER A 178 -6.27 -15.67 4.39
N PRO A 179 -6.59 -16.32 5.53
CA PRO A 179 -7.29 -17.59 5.58
C PRO A 179 -8.66 -17.58 4.87
N GLU A 180 -9.32 -16.43 4.85
CA GLU A 180 -10.60 -16.15 4.19
C GLU A 180 -10.45 -15.97 2.66
N GLY A 181 -9.21 -15.93 2.16
CA GLY A 181 -8.91 -15.67 0.75
C GLY A 181 -8.91 -14.18 0.39
N ILE A 182 -8.83 -13.27 1.37
CA ILE A 182 -8.68 -11.84 1.10
C ILE A 182 -7.26 -11.56 0.62
N VAL A 183 -7.12 -10.74 -0.41
CA VAL A 183 -5.81 -10.32 -0.93
C VAL A 183 -5.12 -9.40 0.06
N GLU A 184 -3.99 -9.86 0.57
CA GLU A 184 -3.18 -9.16 1.58
C GLU A 184 -1.90 -8.56 0.99
N ALA A 185 -1.45 -9.06 -0.16
CA ALA A 185 -0.38 -8.43 -0.91
C ALA A 185 -0.46 -8.72 -2.40
N ILE A 186 0.00 -7.74 -3.18
CA ILE A 186 0.19 -7.83 -4.63
C ILE A 186 1.60 -7.36 -4.98
N GLU A 187 2.21 -7.95 -6.00
CA GLU A 187 3.51 -7.50 -6.50
C GLU A 187 3.60 -7.57 -8.02
N ASN A 188 4.32 -6.62 -8.61
CA ASN A 188 4.74 -6.65 -10.00
C ASN A 188 6.27 -6.63 -10.02
N LYS A 189 6.87 -7.76 -10.40
CA LYS A 189 8.32 -7.92 -10.46
C LYS A 189 8.97 -7.09 -11.56
N GLU A 190 8.29 -6.88 -12.68
CA GLU A 190 8.83 -6.14 -13.83
C GLU A 190 8.87 -4.64 -13.55
N GLU A 191 7.85 -4.12 -12.87
CA GLU A 191 7.74 -2.70 -12.51
C GLU A 191 8.36 -2.35 -11.14
N ASN A 192 8.91 -3.34 -10.42
CA ASN A 192 9.45 -3.20 -9.05
C ASN A 192 8.42 -2.65 -8.03
N ILE A 193 7.19 -3.15 -8.09
CA ILE A 193 6.09 -2.68 -7.24
C ILE A 193 5.67 -3.76 -6.23
N LEU A 194 5.50 -3.37 -4.97
CA LEU A 194 4.96 -4.21 -3.91
C LEU A 194 3.86 -3.44 -3.16
N GLY A 195 2.68 -4.04 -3.03
CA GLY A 195 1.59 -3.53 -2.20
C GLY A 195 1.29 -4.53 -1.09
N VAL A 196 1.19 -4.05 0.15
CA VAL A 196 0.81 -4.84 1.33
C VAL A 196 -0.36 -4.19 2.04
N GLN A 197 -1.32 -4.97 2.51
CA GLN A 197 -2.58 -4.47 3.05
C GLN A 197 -2.49 -4.14 4.55
N TRP A 198 -1.57 -4.77 5.28
CA TRP A 198 -1.26 -4.47 6.68
C TRP A 198 -0.36 -3.23 6.82
N HIS A 199 -0.06 -2.87 8.07
CA HIS A 199 0.76 -1.73 8.46
C HIS A 199 2.14 -2.17 8.98
N PRO A 200 3.11 -2.49 8.10
CA PRO A 200 4.44 -2.92 8.51
C PRO A 200 5.23 -1.80 9.21
N GLU A 201 4.85 -0.53 9.05
CA GLU A 201 5.49 0.58 9.76
C GLU A 201 5.27 0.54 11.27
N ARG A 202 4.32 -0.28 11.72
CA ARG A 202 3.99 -0.53 13.12
C ARG A 202 4.44 -1.91 13.59
N MET A 203 5.20 -2.63 12.78
CA MET A 203 5.64 -4.00 13.03
C MET A 203 7.15 -4.14 12.83
N ASP A 204 7.73 -5.23 13.31
CA ASP A 204 9.14 -5.56 13.07
C ASP A 204 9.29 -6.20 11.67
N MET A 205 9.16 -5.37 10.63
CA MET A 205 9.20 -5.78 9.22
C MET A 205 10.12 -4.91 8.37
N GLY A 206 11.28 -4.55 8.94
CA GLY A 206 12.28 -3.66 8.32
C GLY A 206 12.75 -4.10 6.92
N GLY A 207 12.67 -5.40 6.61
CA GLY A 207 13.05 -5.94 5.29
C GLY A 207 12.27 -5.34 4.11
N LEU A 208 11.01 -4.90 4.32
CA LEU A 208 10.23 -4.22 3.29
C LEU A 208 10.80 -2.83 2.97
N PHE A 209 11.18 -2.09 4.01
CA PHE A 209 11.78 -0.76 3.87
C PHE A 209 13.21 -0.83 3.34
N ALA A 210 13.98 -1.85 3.76
CA ALA A 210 15.30 -2.14 3.21
C ALA A 210 15.24 -2.42 1.70
N TRP A 211 14.29 -3.25 1.26
CA TRP A 211 14.07 -3.51 -0.17
C TRP A 211 13.74 -2.22 -0.93
N LEU A 212 12.85 -1.38 -0.38
CA LEU A 212 12.43 -0.13 -1.03
C LEU A 212 13.61 0.81 -1.29
N ILE A 213 14.56 0.92 -0.36
CA ILE A 213 15.75 1.76 -0.53
C ILE A 213 16.87 1.10 -1.36
N GLY A 214 16.67 -0.14 -1.82
CA GLY A 214 17.64 -0.89 -2.62
C GLY A 214 18.73 -1.61 -1.81
N GLY A 215 18.49 -1.86 -0.52
CA GLY A 215 19.32 -2.70 0.35
C GLY A 215 19.01 -4.19 0.27
#